data_AF-A0A920LEV9-F1
#
_entry.id   AF-A0A920LEV9-F1
#
_cell.length_a   1.000
_cell.length_b   1.000
_cell.length_c   1.000
_cell.angle_alpha   90.00
_cell.angle_beta   90.00
_cell.angle_gamma   90.00
#
_symmetry.space_group_name_H-M   'P 1'
#
loop_
_entity.id
_entity.type
_entity.pdbx_description
1 polymer ?
#
loop_
_entity_poly.entity_id
_entity_poly.type
_entity_poly.pdbx_seq_one_letter_code
_entity_poly.pdbx_strand_id
1 'polypeptide(L)'
;MINNYLTDVSEIENNIHMTKNQSRQDPLNYGIRINNRIAFLLADSQRGDYPPTDQSKEFFIQVKGELDSEIMKLDALIDKHSQKIENYLEENKIELISLNN
;
A
#
# COMPACT_ATOMS: atom_id res chain seq x y z
N MET A 1 17.78 1.64 11.63
CA MET A 1 16.45 1.18 12.09
C MET A 1 15.33 1.88 11.33
N ILE A 2 15.30 3.22 11.34
CA ILE A 2 14.32 4.02 10.58
C ILE A 2 14.52 3.87 9.06
N ASN A 3 15.76 3.89 8.55
CA ASN A 3 15.99 3.77 7.11
C ASN A 3 15.47 2.44 6.53
N ASN A 4 15.62 1.34 7.27
CA ASN A 4 15.07 0.04 6.87
C ASN A 4 13.54 0.08 6.88
N TYR A 5 12.93 0.68 7.91
CA TYR A 5 11.47 0.88 7.96
C TYR A 5 10.97 1.64 6.74
N LEU A 6 11.61 2.77 6.40
CA LEU A 6 11.23 3.58 5.25
C LEU A 6 11.39 2.82 3.92
N THR A 7 12.42 1.98 3.83
CA THR A 7 12.65 1.15 2.63
C THR A 7 11.56 0.09 2.49
N ASP A 8 11.25 -0.63 3.58
CA ASP A 8 10.24 -1.69 3.62
C ASP A 8 8.83 -1.11 3.35
N VAL A 9 8.51 0.04 3.94
CA VAL A 9 7.25 0.78 3.65
C VAL A 9 7.21 1.21 2.19
N SER A 10 8.31 1.73 1.65
CA SER A 10 8.37 2.18 0.26
C SER A 10 8.17 1.04 -0.73
N GLU A 11 8.61 -0.18 -0.41
CA GLU A 11 8.36 -1.36 -1.26
C GLU A 11 6.86 -1.66 -1.35
N ILE A 12 6.17 -1.71 -0.21
CA ILE A 12 4.72 -1.96 -0.15
C ILE A 12 3.95 -0.82 -0.82
N GLU A 13 4.31 0.43 -0.52
CA GLU A 13 3.70 1.60 -1.14
C GLU A 13 3.84 1.51 -2.66
N ASN A 14 5.05 1.22 -3.17
CA ASN A 14 5.28 1.15 -4.61
C ASN A 14 4.57 -0.02 -5.29
N ASN A 15 4.11 -1.06 -4.58
CA ASN A 15 3.22 -2.08 -5.13
C ASN A 15 1.78 -1.56 -5.31
N ILE A 16 1.32 -0.73 -4.36
CA ILE A 16 -0.02 -0.14 -4.38
C ILE A 16 -0.07 1.07 -5.34
N HIS A 17 0.88 1.98 -5.22
CA HIS A 17 1.02 3.24 -5.91
C HIS A 17 2.50 3.59 -6.13
N MET A 18 2.92 3.75 -7.38
CA MET A 18 4.30 4.12 -7.67
C MET A 18 4.55 5.61 -7.40
N THR A 19 5.31 5.91 -6.34
CA THR A 19 5.65 7.27 -5.90
C THR A 19 6.46 8.08 -6.92
N LYS A 20 7.22 7.39 -7.78
CA LYS A 20 8.03 8.02 -8.85
C LYS A 20 7.22 8.35 -10.11
N ASN A 21 5.93 8.01 -10.15
CA ASN A 21 5.03 8.26 -11.28
C ASN A 21 4.48 9.69 -11.19
N GLN A 22 5.32 10.67 -11.57
CA GLN A 22 5.02 12.11 -11.49
C GLN A 22 4.49 12.69 -12.81
N SER A 23 4.64 11.95 -13.90
CA SER A 23 4.28 12.33 -15.27
C SER A 23 3.40 11.27 -15.94
N ARG A 24 2.61 11.70 -16.92
CA ARG A 24 1.69 10.83 -17.67
C ARG A 24 2.37 9.71 -18.46
N GLN A 25 3.68 9.84 -18.73
CA GLN A 25 4.49 8.83 -19.45
C GLN A 25 5.22 7.86 -18.51
N ASP A 26 5.23 8.12 -17.21
CA ASP A 26 5.90 7.29 -16.22
C ASP A 26 5.32 5.87 -16.03
N PRO A 27 4.04 5.56 -16.36
CA PRO A 27 3.56 4.18 -16.36
C PRO A 27 4.35 3.26 -17.29
N LEU A 28 4.98 3.80 -18.34
CA LEU A 28 5.84 3.03 -19.24
C LEU A 28 7.13 2.58 -18.54
N ASN A 29 7.68 3.42 -17.67
CA ASN A 29 8.98 3.19 -17.02
C ASN A 29 8.85 2.38 -15.73
N TYR A 30 7.75 2.58 -14.99
CA TYR A 30 7.59 1.96 -13.67
C TYR A 30 6.51 0.88 -13.62
N GLY A 31 5.69 0.76 -14.67
CA GLY A 31 4.61 -0.21 -14.76
C GLY A 31 3.32 0.23 -14.06
N ILE A 32 2.25 -0.53 -14.30
CA ILE A 32 0.91 -0.31 -13.74
C ILE A 32 0.86 -0.90 -12.32
N ARG A 33 0.28 -0.16 -11.36
CA ARG A 33 0.07 -0.60 -9.97
C ARG A 33 -1.39 -0.87 -9.65
N ILE A 34 -1.64 -1.39 -8.45
CA ILE A 34 -2.98 -1.77 -7.97
C ILE A 34 -3.94 -0.58 -8.08
N ASN A 35 -3.54 0.61 -7.62
CA ASN A 35 -4.38 1.80 -7.68
C ASN A 35 -4.76 2.18 -9.12
N ASN A 36 -3.82 2.05 -10.08
CA ASN A 36 -4.07 2.34 -11.48
C ASN A 36 -5.10 1.38 -12.08
N ARG A 37 -5.01 0.08 -11.75
CA ARG A 37 -5.95 -0.95 -12.24
C ARG A 37 -7.36 -0.71 -11.71
N ILE A 38 -7.51 -0.40 -10.42
CA ILE A 38 -8.81 -0.07 -9.83
C ILE A 38 -9.39 1.19 -10.47
N ALA A 39 -8.58 2.25 -10.61
CA ALA A 39 -9.02 3.51 -11.21
C ALA A 39 -9.45 3.33 -12.67
N PHE A 40 -8.70 2.55 -13.45
CA PHE A 40 -9.06 2.23 -14.83
C PHE A 40 -10.39 1.46 -14.90
N LEU A 41 -10.54 0.43 -14.07
CA LEU A 41 -11.75 -0.38 -14.02
C LEU A 41 -12.98 0.45 -13.62
N LEU A 42 -12.83 1.39 -12.67
CA LEU A 42 -13.88 2.32 -12.28
C LEU A 42 -14.29 3.22 -13.45
N ALA A 43 -13.32 3.84 -14.13
CA ALA A 43 -13.60 4.70 -15.26
C ALA A 43 -14.23 3.95 -16.44
N ASP A 44 -13.80 2.71 -16.69
CA ASP A 44 -14.37 1.86 -17.73
C ASP A 44 -15.79 1.41 -17.39
N SER A 45 -16.03 1.01 -16.14
CA SER A 45 -17.36 0.59 -15.65
C SER A 45 -18.38 1.72 -15.63
N GLN A 46 -17.94 2.98 -15.58
CA GLN A 46 -18.80 4.17 -15.67
C GLN A 46 -19.07 4.60 -17.13
N ARG A 47 -18.46 3.93 -18.11
CA ARG A 47 -18.64 4.27 -19.52
C ARG A 47 -19.91 3.63 -20.07
N GLY A 48 -20.92 4.46 -20.34
CA GLY A 48 -22.19 4.05 -20.93
C GLY A 48 -23.27 3.77 -19.89
N ASP A 49 -24.44 3.33 -20.36
CA ASP A 49 -25.65 3.20 -19.54
C ASP A 49 -25.87 1.78 -18.97
N TYR A 50 -24.91 0.89 -19.16
CA TYR A 50 -25.00 -0.51 -18.74
C TYR A 50 -24.26 -0.75 -17.41
N PRO A 51 -24.73 -1.68 -16.55
CA PRO A 51 -24.01 -2.06 -15.35
C PRO A 51 -22.67 -2.76 -15.68
N PRO A 52 -21.73 -2.84 -14.71
CA PRO A 52 -20.46 -3.53 -14.90
C PRO A 52 -20.66 -5.00 -15.34
N THR A 53 -19.84 -5.45 -16.28
CA THR A 53 -19.83 -6.84 -16.74
C THR A 53 -19.36 -7.78 -15.63
N ASP A 54 -19.67 -9.07 -15.74
CA ASP A 54 -19.21 -10.05 -14.76
C ASP A 54 -17.68 -10.20 -14.74
N GLN A 55 -17.03 -10.06 -15.91
CA GLN A 55 -15.57 -10.01 -16.02
C GLN A 55 -14.98 -8.82 -15.25
N SER A 56 -15.60 -7.64 -15.34
CA SER A 56 -15.17 -6.46 -14.58
C SER A 56 -15.32 -6.67 -13.08
N LYS A 57 -16.39 -7.34 -12.61
CA LYS A 57 -16.58 -7.67 -11.19
C LYS A 57 -15.56 -8.68 -10.70
N GLU A 58 -15.29 -9.74 -11.46
CA GLU A 58 -14.28 -10.75 -11.12
C GLU A 58 -12.88 -10.13 -11.03
N PHE A 59 -12.52 -9.31 -12.02
CA PHE A 59 -11.26 -8.59 -12.00
C PHE A 59 -11.16 -7.62 -10.81
N PHE A 60 -12.25 -6.93 -10.44
CA PHE A 60 -12.28 -6.10 -9.24
C PHE A 60 -12.00 -6.90 -7.97
N ILE A 61 -12.65 -8.05 -7.80
CA ILE A 61 -12.46 -8.93 -6.63
C ILE A 61 -11.00 -9.39 -6.55
N GLN A 62 -10.39 -9.75 -7.67
CA GLN A 62 -8.98 -10.13 -7.72
C GLN A 62 -8.07 -8.97 -7.29
N VAL A 63 -8.21 -7.79 -7.90
CA VAL A 63 -7.36 -6.63 -7.62
C VAL A 63 -7.56 -6.15 -6.17
N LYS A 64 -8.79 -6.24 -5.65
CA LYS A 64 -9.08 -5.96 -4.24
C LYS A 64 -8.36 -6.94 -3.32
N GLY A 65 -8.35 -8.23 -3.64
CA GLY A 65 -7.59 -9.22 -2.87
C GLY A 65 -6.08 -8.96 -2.86
N GLU A 66 -5.53 -8.51 -3.99
CA GLU A 66 -4.13 -8.07 -4.06
C GLU A 66 -3.87 -6.85 -3.15
N LEU A 67 -4.78 -5.87 -3.13
CA LEU A 67 -4.69 -4.71 -2.24
C LEU A 67 -4.76 -5.12 -0.76
N ASP A 68 -5.73 -5.97 -0.42
CA ASP A 68 -5.93 -6.47 0.95
C ASP A 68 -4.64 -7.17 1.44
N SER A 69 -3.97 -7.94 0.58
CA SER A 69 -2.67 -8.56 0.88
C SER A 69 -1.57 -7.53 1.15
N GLU A 70 -1.46 -6.46 0.36
CA GLU A 70 -0.45 -5.42 0.61
C GLU A 70 -0.74 -4.63 1.91
N ILE A 71 -2.01 -4.39 2.25
CA ILE A 71 -2.41 -3.79 3.53
C ILE A 71 -2.01 -4.68 4.70
N MET A 72 -2.28 -5.99 4.62
CA MET A 72 -1.86 -6.93 5.67
C MET A 72 -0.34 -6.97 5.87
N LYS A 73 0.44 -6.84 4.79
CA LYS A 73 1.90 -6.72 4.88
C LYS A 73 2.32 -5.43 5.58
N LEU A 74 1.62 -4.32 5.31
CA LEU A 74 1.89 -3.03 5.94
C LEU A 74 1.62 -3.10 7.45
N ASP A 75 0.49 -3.66 7.86
CA ASP A 75 0.14 -3.83 9.27
C ASP A 75 1.20 -4.67 9.99
N ALA A 76 1.56 -5.83 9.43
CA ALA A 76 2.60 -6.68 9.98
C ALA A 76 3.98 -6.00 10.05
N LEU A 77 4.31 -5.14 9.09
CA LEU A 77 5.54 -4.36 9.09
C LEU A 77 5.54 -3.33 10.23
N ILE A 78 4.43 -2.62 10.41
CA ILE A 78 4.26 -1.64 11.50
C ILE A 78 4.44 -2.33 12.84
N ASP A 79 3.76 -3.45 13.07
CA ASP A 79 3.85 -4.22 14.32
C ASP A 79 5.29 -4.68 14.60
N LYS A 80 5.95 -5.25 13.58
CA LYS A 80 7.34 -5.70 13.68
C LYS A 80 8.29 -4.55 14.07
N HIS A 81 8.10 -3.37 13.48
CA HIS A 81 8.94 -2.21 13.77
C HIS A 81 8.63 -1.58 15.12
N SER A 82 7.36 -1.54 15.53
CA SER A 82 6.95 -1.11 16.87
C SER A 82 7.58 -1.97 17.94
N GLN A 83 7.50 -3.30 17.83
CA GLN A 83 8.15 -4.22 18.77
C GLN A 83 9.66 -4.01 18.83
N LYS A 84 10.30 -3.76 17.68
CA LYS A 84 11.74 -3.49 17.64
C LYS A 84 12.10 -2.20 18.39
N ILE A 85 11.26 -1.16 18.29
CA ILE A 85 11.43 0.10 19.03
C ILE A 85 11.28 -0.16 20.52
N GLU A 86 10.23 -0.86 20.94
CA GLU A 86 10.01 -1.21 22.36
C GLU A 86 11.21 -1.95 22.95
N ASN A 87 11.70 -2.99 22.28
CA ASN A 87 12.88 -3.74 22.72
C ASN A 87 14.12 -2.84 22.84
N TYR A 88 14.32 -1.93 21.87
CA TYR A 88 15.45 -1.01 21.92
C TYR A 88 15.36 -0.04 23.10
N LEU A 89 14.15 0.43 23.44
CA LEU A 89 13.94 1.31 24.60
C LEU A 89 14.20 0.57 25.92
N GLU A 90 13.73 -0.67 26.05
CA GLU A 90 13.97 -1.52 27.22
C GLU A 90 15.46 -1.80 27.42
N GLU A 91 16.18 -2.21 26.36
CA GLU A 91 17.62 -2.51 26.40
C GLU A 91 18.45 -1.29 26.83
N ASN A 92 18.05 -0.09 26.41
CA ASN A 92 18.77 1.16 26.69
C ASN A 92 18.23 1.90 27.92
N LYS A 93 17.25 1.33 28.64
CA LYS A 93 16.61 1.93 29.83
C LYS A 93 16.08 3.34 29.58
N ILE A 94 15.54 3.57 28.39
CA ILE A 94 14.96 4.87 28.02
C ILE A 94 13.51 4.87 28.50
N GLU A 95 13.16 5.74 29.45
CA GLU A 95 11.78 5.91 29.89
C GLU A 95 10.93 6.48 28.75
N LEU A 96 9.89 5.73 28.36
CA LEU A 96 8.90 6.20 27.39
C LEU A 96 7.96 7.20 28.09
N ILE A 97 8.12 8.49 27.79
CA ILE A 97 7.17 9.50 28.24
C ILE A 97 5.96 9.46 27.29
N SER A 98 4.89 8.77 27.69
CA SER A 98 3.62 8.83 26.94
C SER A 98 2.91 10.15 27.25
N LEU A 99 2.79 11.03 26.25
CA LEU A 99 1.84 12.14 26.31
C LEU A 99 0.44 11.57 26.04
N ASN A 100 -0.28 11.21 27.10
CA ASN A 100 -1.70 10.91 27.02
C ASN A 100 -2.44 12.20 26.68
N ASN A 101 -2.99 12.30 25.47
CA ASN A 101 -4.04 13.27 25.11
C ASN A 101 -5.30 12.50 24.76
#